data_AF-A0AAV7FY60-F1
#
_entry.id   AF-A0AAV7FY60-F1
#
_cell.length_a   1.000
_cell.length_b   1.000
_cell.length_c   1.000
_cell.angle_alpha   90.00
_cell.angle_beta   90.00
_cell.angle_gamma   90.00
#
_symmetry.space_group_name_H-M   'P 1'
#
loop_
_entity.id
_entity.type
_entity.pdbx_description
1 polymer ?
#
loop_
_entity_poly.entity_id
_entity_poly.type
_entity_poly.pdbx_seq_one_letter_code
_entity_poly.pdbx_strand_id
1 'polypeptide(L)'
;MQAKLQEFLRRKDLDKHLDADEAIALGSSLLAANLSDGIKLNRKLGMIDGSSYGFMVELIGSDLVKDESTQFLLVPRMKKMPIKLFRSIKHNKDFVVSLSYESAYELPPGVFSVKFVEFSVSGLTETTERYSARNLSSPIKATMHFSLSRSGLVSLDRAEAVIELSEWVEVPKSINTAETNATNALNATENLNLSTEGSPMDIQDSKKESLNTDTETNSSDVSAEVKDNVGAETEKVLKKRTFKVPLKIVEKQIGPGVLSKEMLFEVKTRLEELDKKDLDRRRTAELKNSLEEYIYSTREKLDDNEEIKKISSEEELRSFVEKLSEVQDWLYTDGEDASANEFKERLDSLKAIGDPIFFRLSELTARPAAYESARVYLGDIQKIVDNWEKNKPWLPKSRVDEILSDADKFKNWLQDKEALQKETSHFINPAITSEEIYDKVSELQDKISSVNRIPKPKPKVEKAPKEEESVSKENSTNASNSNSDENSTQNDQSTEESPSSPSTDVEAELHDEL
;
A
#
# COMPACT_ATOMS: atom_id res chain seq x y z
N MET A 1 11.53 -34.85 24.91
CA MET A 1 12.14 -33.52 25.15
C MET A 1 11.42 -32.76 26.26
N GLN A 2 10.09 -32.57 26.16
CA GLN A 2 9.26 -31.81 27.13
C GLN A 2 9.54 -32.15 28.62
N ALA A 3 9.61 -33.43 29.00
CA ALA A 3 9.93 -33.84 30.37
C ALA A 3 11.26 -33.26 30.92
N LYS A 4 12.30 -33.17 30.09
CA LYS A 4 13.59 -32.55 30.49
C LYS A 4 13.48 -31.02 30.66
N LEU A 5 12.60 -30.37 29.88
CA LEU A 5 12.32 -28.95 30.04
C LEU A 5 11.50 -28.67 31.31
N GLN A 6 10.51 -29.51 31.61
CA GLN A 6 9.74 -29.48 32.86
C GLN A 6 10.67 -29.62 34.08
N GLU A 7 11.56 -30.62 34.07
CA GLU A 7 12.57 -30.84 35.10
C GLU A 7 13.52 -29.63 35.26
N PHE A 8 14.11 -29.15 34.15
CA PHE A 8 15.05 -28.02 34.17
C PHE A 8 14.41 -26.71 34.65
N LEU A 9 13.23 -26.38 34.12
CA LEU A 9 12.45 -25.18 34.51
C LEU A 9 11.76 -25.34 35.87
N ARG A 10 11.79 -26.53 36.46
CA ARG A 10 11.08 -26.91 37.71
C ARG A 10 9.59 -26.62 37.66
N ARG A 11 8.97 -26.83 36.49
CA ARG A 11 7.52 -26.68 36.27
C ARG A 11 6.88 -28.04 36.04
N LYS A 12 5.66 -28.22 36.58
CA LYS A 12 4.86 -29.43 36.34
C LYS A 12 4.42 -29.52 34.89
N ASP A 13 3.95 -28.41 34.33
CA ASP A 13 3.39 -28.30 32.99
C ASP A 13 4.13 -27.23 32.17
N LEU A 14 4.03 -27.34 30.85
CA LEU A 14 4.52 -26.34 29.90
C LEU A 14 3.33 -25.63 29.27
N ASP A 15 3.42 -24.32 29.12
CA ASP A 15 2.37 -23.49 28.55
C ASP A 15 2.21 -23.81 27.04
N LYS A 16 0.97 -24.01 26.57
CA LYS A 16 0.64 -24.41 25.18
C LYS A 16 -0.34 -23.44 24.51
N HIS A 17 -0.19 -22.15 24.78
CA HIS A 17 -1.10 -21.09 24.30
C HIS A 17 -0.78 -20.61 22.87
N LEU A 18 0.25 -21.16 22.23
CA LEU A 18 0.67 -20.84 20.88
C LEU A 18 0.74 -22.13 20.08
N ASP A 19 0.32 -22.05 18.81
CA ASP A 19 0.58 -23.09 17.84
C ASP A 19 2.09 -23.21 17.61
N ALA A 20 2.64 -24.43 17.72
CA ALA A 20 4.08 -24.65 17.65
C ALA A 20 4.64 -24.54 16.22
N ASP A 21 3.80 -24.78 15.22
CA ASP A 21 4.18 -24.82 13.80
C ASP A 21 3.91 -23.45 13.14
N GLU A 22 2.79 -22.80 13.49
CA GLU A 22 2.37 -21.54 12.85
C GLU A 22 2.82 -20.25 13.56
N ALA A 23 3.08 -20.24 14.88
CA ALA A 23 3.28 -18.99 15.62
C ALA A 23 4.46 -18.14 15.10
N ILE A 24 5.51 -18.77 14.55
CA ILE A 24 6.65 -18.08 13.93
C ILE A 24 6.23 -17.40 12.62
N ALA A 25 5.46 -18.09 11.77
CA ALA A 25 4.97 -17.55 10.50
C ALA A 25 3.98 -16.39 10.73
N LEU A 26 3.04 -16.56 11.66
CA LEU A 26 2.06 -15.55 12.05
C LEU A 26 2.72 -14.32 12.72
N GLY A 27 3.72 -14.53 13.58
CA GLY A 27 4.51 -13.44 14.15
C GLY A 27 5.30 -12.67 13.09
N SER A 28 5.88 -13.39 12.12
CA SER A 28 6.64 -12.79 11.00
C SER A 28 5.75 -12.00 10.04
N SER A 29 4.56 -12.51 9.70
CA SER A 29 3.62 -11.79 8.83
C SER A 29 3.08 -10.52 9.50
N LEU A 30 2.83 -10.54 10.81
CA LEU A 30 2.43 -9.35 11.56
C LEU A 30 3.59 -8.33 11.68
N LEU A 31 4.84 -8.78 11.79
CA LEU A 31 6.01 -7.90 11.68
C LEU A 31 6.18 -7.32 10.27
N ALA A 32 5.86 -8.07 9.21
CA ALA A 32 5.86 -7.57 7.84
C ALA A 32 4.75 -6.51 7.62
N ALA A 33 3.53 -6.74 8.14
CA ALA A 33 2.44 -5.77 8.11
C ALA A 33 2.80 -4.46 8.85
N ASN A 34 3.55 -4.56 9.95
CA ASN A 34 4.14 -3.42 10.68
C ASN A 34 5.09 -2.53 9.84
N LEU A 35 5.74 -3.12 8.84
CA LEU A 35 6.72 -2.50 7.94
C LEU A 35 6.12 -2.06 6.60
N SER A 36 4.91 -2.52 6.26
CA SER A 36 4.21 -2.18 5.03
C SER A 36 3.50 -0.83 5.13
N ASP A 37 3.75 0.06 4.17
CA ASP A 37 3.04 1.34 4.07
C ASP A 37 1.56 1.16 3.64
N GLY A 38 1.24 0.02 3.00
CA GLY A 38 -0.11 -0.31 2.55
C GLY A 38 -1.04 -0.85 3.63
N ILE A 39 -0.51 -1.35 4.76
CA ILE A 39 -1.29 -1.97 5.84
C ILE A 39 -1.15 -1.14 7.12
N LYS A 40 -2.23 -0.45 7.51
CA LYS A 40 -2.26 0.32 8.76
C LYS A 40 -2.79 -0.55 9.91
N LEU A 41 -1.88 -1.17 10.65
CA LEU A 41 -2.22 -1.84 11.92
C LEU A 41 -2.65 -0.81 12.98
N ASN A 42 -3.84 -1.01 13.57
CA ASN A 42 -4.39 -0.15 14.65
C ASN A 42 -3.44 -0.01 15.85
N ARG A 43 -2.59 -1.02 16.09
CA ARG A 43 -1.50 -0.98 17.06
C ARG A 43 -0.28 -1.64 16.43
N LYS A 44 0.83 -0.89 16.34
CA LYS A 44 2.11 -1.46 15.89
C LYS A 44 2.65 -2.43 16.94
N LEU A 45 3.05 -3.64 16.55
CA LEU A 45 3.74 -4.56 17.45
C LEU A 45 5.15 -4.03 17.74
N GLY A 46 5.42 -3.69 18.99
CA GLY A 46 6.77 -3.36 19.45
C GLY A 46 7.57 -4.63 19.71
N MET A 47 8.72 -4.77 19.04
CA MET A 47 9.69 -5.84 19.29
C MET A 47 11.04 -5.20 19.60
N ILE A 48 11.67 -5.62 20.69
CA ILE A 48 13.03 -5.23 21.09
C ILE A 48 13.77 -6.54 21.33
N ASP A 49 14.84 -6.75 20.59
CA ASP A 49 15.72 -7.92 20.71
C ASP A 49 17.09 -7.50 21.26
N GLY A 50 18.00 -8.44 21.51
CA GLY A 50 19.36 -8.19 22.00
C GLY A 50 20.44 -8.65 21.02
N SER A 51 21.54 -7.91 20.93
CA SER A 51 22.74 -8.34 20.19
C SER A 51 23.29 -9.66 20.76
N SER A 52 23.30 -10.74 19.97
CA SER A 52 23.79 -12.05 20.43
C SER A 52 25.29 -12.06 20.78
N TYR A 53 26.06 -11.13 20.19
CA TYR A 53 27.50 -10.95 20.37
C TYR A 53 27.84 -9.47 20.63
N GLY A 54 29.02 -9.22 21.20
CA GLY A 54 29.63 -7.89 21.23
C GLY A 54 30.38 -7.57 19.93
N PHE A 55 30.46 -6.29 19.59
CA PHE A 55 31.05 -5.78 18.35
C PHE A 55 32.11 -4.71 18.64
N MET A 56 33.32 -4.91 18.12
CA MET A 56 34.49 -4.04 18.26
C MET A 56 34.79 -3.30 16.94
N VAL A 57 35.23 -2.05 17.06
CA VAL A 57 35.80 -1.24 15.98
C VAL A 57 37.31 -1.10 16.18
N GLU A 58 38.08 -1.26 15.10
CA GLU A 58 39.49 -0.90 15.02
C GLU A 58 39.70 0.06 13.83
N LEU A 59 40.30 1.23 14.08
CA LEU A 59 40.63 2.23 13.07
C LEU A 59 42.09 2.08 12.64
N ILE A 60 42.32 1.91 11.34
CA ILE A 60 43.61 1.58 10.75
C ILE A 60 43.99 2.67 9.75
N GLY A 61 45.12 3.33 9.95
CA GLY A 61 45.59 4.42 9.10
C GLY A 61 46.98 4.87 9.49
N SER A 62 47.66 5.62 8.62
CA SER A 62 48.94 6.26 8.95
C SER A 62 48.75 7.27 10.08
N ASP A 63 49.66 7.29 11.04
CA ASP A 63 49.65 8.16 12.22
C ASP A 63 48.52 7.89 13.25
N LEU A 64 47.71 6.84 13.06
CA LEU A 64 46.79 6.35 14.10
C LEU A 64 47.53 5.42 15.07
N VAL A 65 47.64 5.84 16.34
CA VAL A 65 48.15 5.02 17.44
C VAL A 65 47.01 4.16 18.00
N LYS A 66 47.28 2.88 18.28
CA LYS A 66 46.31 1.99 18.94
C LYS A 66 46.06 2.45 20.38
N ASP A 67 44.87 2.96 20.63
CA ASP A 67 44.40 3.51 21.91
C ASP A 67 42.86 3.37 22.02
N GLU A 68 42.26 3.83 23.12
CA GLU A 68 40.80 3.77 23.32
C GLU A 68 40.01 4.68 22.36
N SER A 69 40.67 5.55 21.59
CA SER A 69 40.04 6.40 20.57
C SER A 69 39.94 5.67 19.22
N THR A 70 40.92 4.81 18.91
CA THR A 70 41.04 4.04 17.65
C THR A 70 40.61 2.58 17.76
N GLN A 71 40.60 1.99 18.95
CA GLN A 71 40.06 0.65 19.20
C GLN A 71 39.05 0.70 20.36
N PHE A 72 37.80 0.36 20.10
CA PHE A 72 36.72 0.48 21.09
C PHE A 72 35.57 -0.51 20.87
N LEU A 73 34.86 -0.83 21.96
CA LEU A 73 33.61 -1.59 21.92
C LEU A 73 32.48 -0.69 21.38
N LEU A 74 31.93 -1.07 20.23
CA LEU A 74 30.83 -0.34 19.59
C LEU A 74 29.49 -0.74 20.20
N VAL A 75 29.23 -2.04 20.34
CA VAL A 75 27.99 -2.56 20.94
C VAL A 75 28.35 -3.74 21.85
N PRO A 76 28.02 -3.71 23.16
CA PRO A 76 28.23 -4.86 24.04
C PRO A 76 27.22 -5.98 23.74
N ARG A 77 27.51 -7.19 24.19
CA ARG A 77 26.59 -8.33 24.12
C ARG A 77 25.28 -8.07 24.88
N MET A 78 24.17 -8.62 24.39
CA MET A 78 22.78 -8.45 24.85
C MET A 78 22.25 -7.01 24.85
N LYS A 79 22.87 -6.09 24.10
CA LYS A 79 22.38 -4.71 23.99
C LYS A 79 21.10 -4.67 23.15
N LYS A 80 20.07 -3.99 23.67
CA LYS A 80 18.77 -3.80 23.02
C LYS A 80 18.92 -3.19 21.63
N MET A 81 18.42 -3.86 20.59
CA MET A 81 18.45 -3.42 19.19
C MET A 81 17.04 -3.07 18.66
N PRO A 82 16.90 -2.16 17.67
CA PRO A 82 17.97 -1.50 16.89
C PRO A 82 18.60 -0.29 17.61
N ILE A 83 19.82 0.08 17.22
CA ILE A 83 20.57 1.23 17.79
C ILE A 83 21.27 2.00 16.68
N LYS A 84 21.42 3.32 16.85
CA LYS A 84 22.36 4.15 16.09
C LYS A 84 23.43 4.70 17.04
N LEU A 85 24.69 4.62 16.65
CA LEU A 85 25.85 5.08 17.40
C LEU A 85 26.71 6.02 16.54
N PHE A 86 27.60 6.77 17.18
CA PHE A 86 28.63 7.51 16.45
C PHE A 86 29.91 7.62 17.28
N ARG A 87 31.04 7.79 16.57
CA ARG A 87 32.35 8.07 17.19
C ARG A 87 33.06 9.14 16.37
N SER A 88 33.66 10.11 17.05
CA SER A 88 34.46 11.17 16.43
C SER A 88 35.93 11.03 16.85
N ILE A 89 36.85 11.04 15.89
CA ILE A 89 38.30 11.08 16.12
C ILE A 89 38.90 12.35 15.52
N LYS A 90 39.98 12.87 16.11
CA LYS A 90 40.77 13.97 15.52
C LYS A 90 41.79 13.36 14.56
N HIS A 91 41.54 13.47 13.26
CA HIS A 91 42.41 12.88 12.24
C HIS A 91 42.32 13.65 10.93
N ASN A 92 43.38 13.57 10.13
CA ASN A 92 43.61 14.40 8.94
C ASN A 92 43.93 13.61 7.67
N LYS A 93 43.99 12.27 7.74
CA LYS A 93 44.31 11.39 6.61
C LYS A 93 43.23 10.34 6.40
N ASP A 94 43.21 9.75 5.21
CA ASP A 94 42.27 8.68 4.87
C ASP A 94 42.61 7.40 5.67
N PHE A 95 41.58 6.66 6.09
CA PHE A 95 41.71 5.54 7.04
C PHE A 95 40.70 4.42 6.75
N VAL A 96 40.90 3.27 7.38
CA VAL A 96 40.03 2.08 7.28
C VAL A 96 39.38 1.82 8.63
N VAL A 97 38.08 1.52 8.62
CA VAL A 97 37.30 1.06 9.78
C VAL A 97 37.14 -0.46 9.67
N SER A 98 37.74 -1.21 10.60
CA SER A 98 37.62 -2.67 10.67
C SER A 98 36.62 -3.06 11.76
N LEU A 99 35.60 -3.86 11.42
CA LEU A 99 34.65 -4.40 12.39
C LEU A 99 34.96 -5.87 12.72
N SER A 100 34.85 -6.19 14.00
CA SER A 100 35.13 -7.52 14.54
C SER A 100 34.20 -7.87 15.69
N TYR A 101 34.07 -9.17 16.00
CA TYR A 101 33.43 -9.63 17.23
C TYR A 101 34.32 -9.38 18.44
N GLU A 102 33.71 -9.05 19.59
CA GLU A 102 34.42 -8.80 20.86
C GLU A 102 35.15 -10.03 21.39
N SER A 103 34.51 -11.20 21.32
CA SER A 103 35.05 -12.46 21.83
C SER A 103 35.17 -13.49 20.72
N ALA A 104 36.40 -13.95 20.46
CA ALA A 104 36.66 -15.03 19.52
C ALA A 104 36.22 -16.41 20.04
N TYR A 105 36.15 -16.59 21.37
CA TYR A 105 35.81 -17.88 22.01
C TYR A 105 34.29 -18.10 22.16
N GLU A 106 33.48 -17.04 22.00
CA GLU A 106 32.02 -17.15 21.95
C GLU A 106 31.50 -17.50 20.54
N LEU A 107 32.36 -17.45 19.52
CA LEU A 107 31.97 -17.74 18.14
C LEU A 107 31.84 -19.25 17.91
N PRO A 108 30.81 -19.71 17.16
CA PRO A 108 30.66 -21.11 16.82
C PRO A 108 31.88 -21.70 16.07
N PRO A 109 32.17 -23.00 16.22
CA PRO A 109 33.18 -23.69 15.41
C PRO A 109 32.90 -23.51 13.91
N GLY A 110 33.96 -23.23 13.13
CA GLY A 110 33.87 -23.00 11.68
C GLY A 110 33.81 -21.52 11.25
N VAL A 111 33.78 -20.56 12.18
CA VAL A 111 33.92 -19.14 11.83
C VAL A 111 35.33 -18.83 11.35
N PHE A 112 35.45 -18.38 10.10
CA PHE A 112 36.74 -18.17 9.41
C PHE A 112 37.57 -17.00 9.95
N SER A 113 36.94 -16.00 10.58
CA SER A 113 37.61 -14.78 11.04
C SER A 113 36.76 -14.06 12.09
N VAL A 114 37.44 -13.46 13.08
CA VAL A 114 36.82 -12.56 14.07
C VAL A 114 36.45 -11.21 13.43
N LYS A 115 37.21 -10.79 12.40
CA LYS A 115 36.91 -9.62 11.55
C LYS A 115 35.96 -10.02 10.42
N PHE A 116 34.86 -9.30 10.25
CA PHE A 116 33.82 -9.63 9.26
C PHE A 116 33.63 -8.57 8.16
N VAL A 117 34.04 -7.31 8.39
CA VAL A 117 34.01 -6.27 7.35
C VAL A 117 35.05 -5.17 7.60
N GLU A 118 35.56 -4.60 6.53
CA GLU A 118 36.39 -3.39 6.49
C GLU A 118 35.70 -2.31 5.63
N PHE A 119 35.80 -1.05 6.05
CA PHE A 119 35.32 0.11 5.30
C PHE A 119 36.47 1.08 5.06
N SER A 120 36.85 1.29 3.80
CA SER A 120 37.80 2.34 3.43
C SER A 120 37.10 3.70 3.41
N VAL A 121 37.55 4.63 4.26
CA VAL A 121 37.02 5.98 4.39
C VAL A 121 37.99 6.97 3.76
N SER A 122 37.55 7.58 2.65
CA SER A 122 38.39 8.41 1.77
C SER A 122 37.87 9.84 1.61
N GLY A 123 38.78 10.77 1.30
CA GLY A 123 38.51 12.20 1.11
C GLY A 123 38.74 13.08 2.35
N LEU A 124 39.23 12.51 3.46
CA LEU A 124 39.56 13.28 4.67
C LEU A 124 40.86 14.06 4.48
N THR A 125 41.80 13.49 3.74
CA THR A 125 43.09 14.12 3.38
C THR A 125 42.85 15.39 2.57
N GLU A 126 42.14 15.28 1.44
CA GLU A 126 41.74 16.40 0.58
C GLU A 126 40.94 17.46 1.35
N THR A 127 39.98 17.02 2.17
CA THR A 127 39.20 17.94 3.02
C THR A 127 40.10 18.66 4.01
N THR A 128 41.07 17.99 4.61
CA THR A 128 41.98 18.62 5.57
C THR A 128 42.87 19.64 4.88
N GLU A 129 43.47 19.32 3.74
CA GLU A 129 44.26 20.27 2.94
C GLU A 129 43.44 21.50 2.53
N ARG A 130 42.19 21.30 2.10
CA ARG A 130 41.30 22.38 1.64
C ARG A 130 40.86 23.34 2.75
N TYR A 131 40.75 22.88 4.00
CA TYR A 131 40.22 23.66 5.12
C TYR A 131 41.26 24.01 6.20
N SER A 132 42.44 23.40 6.21
CA SER A 132 43.53 23.71 7.17
C SER A 132 44.03 25.14 7.08
N ALA A 133 43.97 25.76 5.90
CA ALA A 133 44.37 27.14 5.67
C ALA A 133 43.35 28.19 6.15
N ARG A 134 42.22 27.77 6.75
CA ARG A 134 41.20 28.67 7.31
C ARG A 134 41.35 28.80 8.83
N ASN A 135 40.65 29.77 9.41
CA ASN A 135 40.60 30.00 10.87
C ASN A 135 39.84 28.88 11.60
N LEU A 136 40.46 27.73 11.78
CA LEU A 136 39.93 26.58 12.52
C LEU A 136 39.81 26.91 14.02
N SER A 137 38.60 26.77 14.57
CA SER A 137 38.35 26.86 16.01
C SER A 137 38.72 25.57 16.76
N SER A 138 38.86 24.44 16.07
CA SER A 138 39.40 23.19 16.61
C SER A 138 39.93 22.29 15.49
N PRO A 139 40.78 21.29 15.79
CA PRO A 139 41.24 20.32 14.78
C PRO A 139 40.07 19.59 14.13
N ILE A 140 40.18 19.34 12.82
CA ILE A 140 39.17 18.61 12.03
C ILE A 140 38.92 17.23 12.65
N LYS A 141 37.65 16.84 12.74
CA LYS A 141 37.21 15.57 13.36
C LYS A 141 36.54 14.69 12.31
N ALA A 142 37.00 13.46 12.13
CA ALA A 142 36.26 12.46 11.38
C ALA A 142 35.19 11.85 12.29
N THR A 143 33.93 11.98 11.92
CA THR A 143 32.79 11.40 12.65
C THR A 143 32.17 10.26 11.85
N MET A 144 32.17 9.08 12.44
CA MET A 144 31.60 7.86 11.87
C MET A 144 30.25 7.59 12.52
N HIS A 145 29.23 7.28 11.72
CA HIS A 145 27.90 6.91 12.19
C HIS A 145 27.64 5.44 11.89
N PHE A 146 27.38 4.66 12.92
CA PHE A 146 27.10 3.23 12.84
C PHE A 146 25.64 2.95 13.18
N SER A 147 25.09 1.85 12.65
CA SER A 147 23.83 1.31 13.15
C SER A 147 23.91 -0.20 13.37
N LEU A 148 23.12 -0.67 14.33
CA LEU A 148 22.76 -2.07 14.52
C LEU A 148 21.28 -2.20 14.15
N SER A 149 21.02 -2.89 13.05
CA SER A 149 19.68 -3.09 12.49
C SER A 149 18.83 -4.06 13.32
N ARG A 150 17.52 -4.12 13.02
CA ARG A 150 16.60 -5.12 13.60
C ARG A 150 16.94 -6.57 13.22
N SER A 151 17.75 -6.77 12.20
CA SER A 151 18.22 -8.09 11.74
C SER A 151 19.55 -8.50 12.37
N GLY A 152 20.07 -7.75 13.35
CA GLY A 152 21.35 -8.04 14.00
C GLY A 152 22.60 -7.63 13.20
N LEU A 153 22.42 -7.04 12.01
CA LEU A 153 23.51 -6.59 11.15
C LEU A 153 24.02 -5.21 11.58
N VAL A 154 25.35 -5.06 11.68
CA VAL A 154 26.05 -3.79 11.95
C VAL A 154 26.55 -3.16 10.65
N SER A 155 26.30 -1.87 10.45
CA SER A 155 26.78 -1.09 9.30
C SER A 155 27.45 0.22 9.71
N LEU A 156 28.36 0.71 8.86
CA LEU A 156 28.83 2.10 8.86
C LEU A 156 27.95 2.90 7.90
N ASP A 157 26.90 3.54 8.43
CA ASP A 157 25.87 4.23 7.64
C ASP A 157 26.43 5.45 6.87
N ARG A 158 27.34 6.21 7.50
CA ARG A 158 28.04 7.35 6.88
C ARG A 158 29.27 7.80 7.70
N ALA A 159 30.16 8.55 7.05
CA ALA A 159 31.29 9.22 7.68
C ALA A 159 31.34 10.68 7.22
N GLU A 160 31.71 11.59 8.12
CA GLU A 160 31.70 13.05 7.89
C GLU A 160 32.97 13.69 8.49
N ALA A 161 33.64 14.57 7.74
CA ALA A 161 34.64 15.47 8.29
C ALA A 161 33.93 16.71 8.87
N VAL A 162 34.06 16.90 10.19
CA VAL A 162 33.51 18.02 10.94
C VAL A 162 34.59 19.10 11.09
N ILE A 163 34.29 20.27 10.55
CA ILE A 163 35.20 21.42 10.47
C ILE A 163 34.57 22.58 11.25
N GLU A 164 35.22 23.00 12.34
CA GLU A 164 34.78 24.14 13.14
C GLU A 164 35.62 25.36 12.77
N LEU A 165 35.00 26.40 12.20
CA LEU A 165 35.63 27.68 11.85
C LEU A 165 35.21 28.79 12.82
N SER A 166 36.12 29.73 13.09
CA SER A 166 35.83 30.96 13.83
C SER A 166 35.88 32.17 12.91
N GLU A 167 34.75 32.86 12.75
CA GLU A 167 34.61 34.05 11.91
C GLU A 167 34.18 35.23 12.78
N TRP A 168 34.79 36.40 12.58
CA TRP A 168 34.35 37.63 13.20
C TRP A 168 33.07 38.11 12.51
N VAL A 169 32.00 38.29 13.29
CA VAL A 169 30.72 38.82 12.81
C VAL A 169 30.48 40.14 13.53
N GLU A 170 30.16 41.18 12.76
CA GLU A 170 29.76 42.47 13.32
C GLU A 170 28.31 42.38 13.81
N VAL A 171 28.11 42.65 15.10
CA VAL A 171 26.81 42.66 15.77
C VAL A 171 26.55 44.08 16.28
N PRO A 172 25.38 44.70 16.03
CA PRO A 172 25.10 46.03 16.57
C PRO A 172 25.07 46.00 18.10
N LYS A 173 25.75 46.94 18.77
CA LYS A 173 25.65 47.08 20.23
C LYS A 173 24.20 47.38 20.63
N SER A 174 23.60 46.55 21.48
CA SER A 174 22.39 46.93 22.20
C SER A 174 22.74 47.99 23.25
N ILE A 175 22.28 49.23 23.05
CA ILE A 175 22.36 50.26 24.08
C ILE A 175 21.39 49.88 25.20
N ASN A 176 21.91 49.23 26.24
CA ASN A 176 21.17 49.02 27.49
C ASN A 176 21.16 50.33 28.28
N THR A 177 20.16 51.17 28.03
CA THR A 177 19.90 52.36 28.84
C THR A 177 19.44 51.92 30.23
N ALA A 178 20.38 51.83 31.17
CA ALA A 178 20.09 51.53 32.56
C ALA A 178 19.56 52.78 33.28
N GLU A 179 18.25 53.02 33.23
CA GLU A 179 17.58 53.83 34.26
C GLU A 179 17.15 52.94 35.43
N THR A 180 17.69 53.26 36.59
CA THR A 180 17.36 52.61 37.85
C THR A 180 15.95 53.00 38.31
N ASN A 181 15.13 52.00 38.63
CA ASN A 181 14.21 52.13 39.77
C ASN A 181 14.17 50.80 40.54
N ALA A 182 14.55 50.86 41.81
CA ALA A 182 14.57 49.70 42.69
C ALA A 182 13.15 49.45 43.25
N THR A 183 12.70 48.20 43.23
CA THR A 183 12.34 47.43 44.45
C THR A 183 11.65 46.11 44.08
N ASN A 184 12.30 44.98 44.39
CA ASN A 184 11.82 43.99 45.36
C ASN A 184 12.49 42.61 45.17
N ALA A 185 13.00 42.07 46.29
CA ALA A 185 13.16 40.64 46.59
C ALA A 185 14.05 39.76 45.68
N LEU A 186 14.69 38.69 46.15
CA LEU A 186 15.08 38.22 47.50
C LEU A 186 16.10 37.09 47.29
N ASN A 187 17.19 37.05 48.07
CA ASN A 187 18.11 35.91 48.22
C ASN A 187 18.91 35.51 46.94
N ALA A 188 20.10 34.90 47.01
CA ALA A 188 20.91 34.43 48.14
C ALA A 188 22.40 34.73 47.92
N THR A 189 23.15 34.84 49.01
CA THR A 189 24.61 35.05 49.06
C THR A 189 25.41 33.78 48.75
N GLU A 190 26.54 33.95 48.04
CA GLU A 190 27.89 33.38 48.31
C GLU A 190 28.08 31.88 48.65
N ASN A 191 29.12 31.16 48.21
CA ASN A 191 30.17 31.37 47.20
C ASN A 191 30.91 30.01 46.98
N LEU A 192 31.58 29.84 45.84
CA LEU A 192 32.79 28.99 45.63
C LEU A 192 32.83 27.54 46.19
N ASN A 193 32.96 26.52 45.32
CA ASN A 193 34.30 25.98 44.96
C ASN A 193 34.33 24.76 43.99
N LEU A 194 35.42 24.75 43.20
CA LEU A 194 36.31 23.62 42.82
C LEU A 194 35.77 22.25 42.33
N SER A 195 36.09 21.98 41.05
CA SER A 195 36.53 20.73 40.40
C SER A 195 36.47 19.37 41.12
N THR A 196 35.84 18.34 40.50
CA THR A 196 36.46 17.04 40.16
C THR A 196 35.63 16.19 39.17
N GLU A 197 36.18 15.04 38.77
CA GLU A 197 35.76 14.14 37.67
C GLU A 197 34.45 13.36 37.89
N GLY A 198 33.84 12.84 36.80
CA GLY A 198 32.84 11.76 36.88
C GLY A 198 31.80 11.71 35.74
N SER A 199 31.90 10.70 34.89
CA SER A 199 30.73 10.11 34.17
C SER A 199 29.93 9.22 35.15
N PRO A 200 28.69 8.74 34.87
CA PRO A 200 27.93 8.78 33.61
C PRO A 200 26.40 9.09 33.75
N MET A 201 25.68 8.88 32.63
CA MET A 201 24.25 8.55 32.47
C MET A 201 23.15 9.63 32.32
N ASP A 202 22.29 9.32 31.33
CA ASP A 202 20.85 9.57 31.16
C ASP A 202 20.24 10.96 31.41
N ILE A 203 19.81 11.60 30.31
CA ILE A 203 18.59 12.41 30.29
C ILE A 203 17.69 11.95 29.13
N GLN A 204 16.41 11.76 29.43
CA GLN A 204 15.36 11.31 28.52
C GLN A 204 14.91 12.40 27.54
N ASP A 205 14.21 11.98 26.48
CA ASP A 205 13.43 12.85 25.59
C ASP A 205 12.54 13.86 26.33
N SER A 206 12.49 15.09 25.81
CA SER A 206 11.23 15.80 25.51
C SER A 206 11.47 17.21 24.98
N LYS A 207 11.35 17.44 23.67
CA LYS A 207 10.73 18.69 23.20
C LYS A 207 10.09 18.58 21.81
N LYS A 208 8.89 19.16 21.73
CA LYS A 208 8.02 19.23 20.56
C LYS A 208 8.61 20.12 19.46
N GLU A 209 8.26 19.81 18.23
CA GLU A 209 8.29 20.72 17.09
C GLU A 209 7.31 21.89 17.27
N SER A 210 7.64 23.02 16.65
CA SER A 210 6.66 23.89 16.00
C SER A 210 7.35 24.59 14.82
N LEU A 211 6.90 24.29 13.60
CA LEU A 211 7.28 25.01 12.38
C LEU A 211 6.68 26.43 12.36
N ASN A 212 7.31 27.30 11.57
CA ASN A 212 6.74 28.13 10.48
C ASN A 212 7.94 29.01 9.98
N THR A 213 8.32 29.12 8.71
CA THR A 213 7.58 29.49 7.48
C THR A 213 7.00 30.93 7.60
N ASP A 214 7.17 31.88 6.66
CA ASP A 214 7.50 31.79 5.22
C ASP A 214 8.39 32.96 4.69
N THR A 215 8.70 32.86 3.40
CA THR A 215 9.29 33.84 2.46
C THR A 215 8.53 35.18 2.36
N GLU A 216 9.11 36.30 1.91
CA GLU A 216 9.10 36.68 0.46
C GLU A 216 9.94 37.92 0.03
N THR A 217 9.89 38.15 -1.28
CA THR A 217 10.81 38.81 -2.22
C THR A 217 10.60 40.32 -2.46
N ASN A 218 11.70 41.07 -2.61
CA ASN A 218 11.96 42.33 -3.37
C ASN A 218 10.89 43.42 -3.70
N SER A 219 11.25 44.65 -3.29
CA SER A 219 11.47 45.87 -4.13
C SER A 219 10.30 46.68 -4.74
N SER A 220 10.21 47.98 -4.36
CA SER A 220 10.56 49.09 -5.28
C SER A 220 10.68 50.45 -4.56
N ASP A 221 11.51 51.35 -5.12
CA ASP A 221 11.98 52.63 -4.57
C ASP A 221 11.03 53.83 -4.76
N VAL A 222 11.13 54.81 -3.85
CA VAL A 222 11.00 56.26 -4.18
C VAL A 222 11.99 57.08 -3.31
N SER A 223 12.84 57.87 -3.96
CA SER A 223 13.82 58.82 -3.39
C SER A 223 13.14 60.00 -2.65
N ALA A 224 13.76 60.83 -1.79
CA ALA A 224 15.14 61.04 -1.32
C ALA A 224 15.07 61.75 0.08
N GLU A 225 16.09 62.33 0.75
CA GLU A 225 17.51 62.61 0.49
C GLU A 225 18.27 62.83 1.85
N VAL A 226 19.42 63.53 1.83
CA VAL A 226 20.25 64.06 2.95
C VAL A 226 21.01 63.04 3.82
N LYS A 227 22.35 63.09 3.70
CA LYS A 227 23.36 62.52 4.61
C LYS A 227 23.65 63.54 5.73
N ASP A 228 24.05 63.20 6.96
CA ASP A 228 25.27 62.43 7.26
C ASP A 228 25.34 61.94 8.73
N ASN A 229 26.05 60.82 8.91
CA ASN A 229 26.74 60.32 10.12
C ASN A 229 26.25 60.68 11.55
N VAL A 230 25.64 59.70 12.21
CA VAL A 230 26.04 59.29 13.58
C VAL A 230 26.26 57.77 13.55
N GLY A 231 27.47 57.34 13.91
CA GLY A 231 27.88 55.94 13.75
C GLY A 231 27.22 55.01 14.77
N ALA A 232 26.55 53.96 14.29
CA ALA A 232 26.19 52.81 15.11
C ALA A 232 27.48 52.00 15.41
N GLU A 233 27.89 51.94 16.67
CA GLU A 233 29.00 51.07 17.09
C GLU A 233 28.61 49.59 16.87
N THR A 234 29.21 48.96 15.86
CA THR A 234 29.20 47.50 15.73
C THR A 234 30.31 46.89 16.57
N GLU A 235 29.98 45.85 17.34
CA GLU A 235 30.96 45.07 18.08
C GLU A 235 31.32 43.82 17.27
N LYS A 236 32.61 43.54 17.13
CA LYS A 236 33.11 42.34 16.44
C LYS A 236 33.08 41.17 17.41
N VAL A 237 32.14 40.26 17.22
CA VAL A 237 31.99 39.05 18.05
C VAL A 237 32.47 37.83 17.27
N LEU A 238 33.31 37.00 17.90
CA LEU A 238 33.85 35.79 17.28
C LEU A 238 32.79 34.67 17.29
N LYS A 239 32.19 34.38 16.14
CA LYS A 239 31.16 33.34 15.99
C LYS A 239 31.76 32.04 15.45
N LYS A 240 31.43 30.91 16.07
CA LYS A 240 31.81 29.58 15.58
C LYS A 240 30.79 29.07 14.56
N ARG A 241 31.27 28.53 13.44
CA ARG A 241 30.47 27.86 12.40
C ARG A 241 30.99 26.43 12.22
N THR A 242 30.07 25.47 12.12
CA THR A 242 30.41 24.05 11.93
C THR A 242 29.97 23.61 10.54
N PHE A 243 30.91 23.05 9.77
CA PHE A 243 30.66 22.46 8.46
C PHE A 243 30.87 20.95 8.54
N LYS A 244 30.08 20.21 7.77
CA LYS A 244 30.14 18.74 7.66
C LYS A 244 30.36 18.40 6.19
N VAL A 245 31.48 17.76 5.88
CA VAL A 245 31.81 17.28 4.53
C VAL A 245 31.64 15.76 4.52
N PRO A 246 30.74 15.18 3.71
CA PRO A 246 30.58 13.73 3.66
C PRO A 246 31.84 13.07 3.07
N LEU A 247 32.29 12.00 3.72
CA LEU A 247 33.43 11.19 3.29
C LEU A 247 32.95 9.98 2.47
N LYS A 248 33.76 9.56 1.49
CA LYS A 248 33.43 8.42 0.63
C LYS A 248 33.80 7.12 1.35
N ILE A 249 32.81 6.23 1.48
CA ILE A 249 32.97 4.89 2.07
C ILE A 249 33.00 3.84 0.95
N VAL A 250 33.92 2.87 1.05
CA VAL A 250 33.92 1.65 0.24
C VAL A 250 33.97 0.45 1.19
N GLU A 251 32.93 -0.39 1.16
CA GLU A 251 32.84 -1.61 1.95
C GLU A 251 33.60 -2.77 1.30
N LYS A 252 34.29 -3.56 2.13
CA LYS A 252 35.01 -4.77 1.77
C LYS A 252 34.73 -5.83 2.84
N GLN A 253 33.86 -6.78 2.52
CA GLN A 253 33.50 -7.86 3.44
C GLN A 253 34.61 -8.92 3.54
N ILE A 254 34.66 -9.62 4.68
CA ILE A 254 35.65 -10.66 4.98
C ILE A 254 34.90 -11.97 5.28
N GLY A 255 35.21 -13.02 4.52
CA GLY A 255 34.54 -14.33 4.62
C GLY A 255 33.42 -14.50 3.57
N PRO A 256 32.49 -15.46 3.76
CA PRO A 256 31.33 -15.63 2.90
C PRO A 256 30.37 -14.43 3.07
N GLY A 257 30.52 -13.45 2.18
CA GLY A 257 29.78 -12.19 2.22
C GLY A 257 28.44 -12.22 1.48
N VAL A 258 27.79 -11.06 1.48
CA VAL A 258 26.62 -10.74 0.65
C VAL A 258 26.99 -10.91 -0.82
N LEU A 259 26.06 -11.46 -1.62
CA LEU A 259 26.25 -11.65 -3.06
C LEU A 259 26.62 -10.31 -3.73
N SER A 260 27.58 -10.35 -4.65
CA SER A 260 27.89 -9.20 -5.50
C SER A 260 26.66 -8.81 -6.34
N LYS A 261 26.61 -7.57 -6.81
CA LYS A 261 25.49 -7.11 -7.67
C LYS A 261 25.33 -7.96 -8.93
N GLU A 262 26.44 -8.47 -9.46
CA GLU A 262 26.49 -9.36 -10.63
C GLU A 262 25.95 -10.75 -10.30
N MET A 263 26.40 -11.37 -9.20
CA MET A 263 25.87 -12.67 -8.74
C MET A 263 24.39 -12.60 -8.35
N LEU A 264 23.96 -11.48 -7.74
CA LEU A 264 22.56 -11.25 -7.39
C LEU A 264 21.69 -11.12 -8.64
N PHE A 265 22.19 -10.49 -9.70
CA PHE A 265 21.51 -10.42 -11.00
C PHE A 265 21.43 -11.83 -11.65
N GLU A 266 22.52 -12.58 -11.71
CA GLU A 266 22.54 -13.95 -12.24
C GLU A 266 21.55 -14.87 -11.51
N VAL A 267 21.54 -14.84 -10.17
CA VAL A 267 20.62 -15.64 -9.35
C VAL A 267 19.16 -15.24 -9.58
N LYS A 268 18.86 -13.94 -9.77
CA LYS A 268 17.50 -13.49 -10.12
C LYS A 268 17.05 -14.00 -11.48
N THR A 269 17.85 -13.81 -12.52
CA THR A 269 17.52 -14.30 -13.87
C THR A 269 17.30 -15.82 -13.86
N ARG A 270 18.15 -16.57 -13.15
CA ARG A 270 17.98 -18.01 -12.98
C ARG A 270 16.70 -18.40 -12.24
N LEU A 271 16.28 -17.62 -11.25
CA LEU A 271 15.01 -17.85 -10.54
C LEU A 271 13.81 -17.56 -11.45
N GLU A 272 13.84 -16.45 -12.18
CA GLU A 272 12.81 -16.08 -13.17
C GLU A 272 12.65 -17.14 -14.28
N GLU A 273 13.74 -17.76 -14.72
CA GLU A 273 13.72 -18.90 -15.66
C GLU A 273 13.10 -20.17 -15.07
N LEU A 274 13.25 -20.41 -13.76
CA LEU A 274 12.64 -21.54 -13.07
C LEU A 274 11.15 -21.30 -12.80
N ASP A 275 10.80 -20.12 -12.30
CA ASP A 275 9.41 -19.69 -12.09
C ASP A 275 8.61 -19.78 -13.39
N LYS A 276 9.19 -19.38 -14.53
CA LYS A 276 8.56 -19.53 -15.84
C LYS A 276 8.28 -21.00 -16.19
N LYS A 277 9.22 -21.92 -15.96
CA LYS A 277 9.03 -23.35 -16.23
C LYS A 277 7.96 -23.96 -15.33
N ASP A 278 7.90 -23.54 -14.07
CA ASP A 278 6.85 -23.97 -13.14
C ASP A 278 5.47 -23.43 -13.53
N LEU A 279 5.38 -22.18 -13.99
CA LEU A 279 4.15 -21.61 -14.54
C LEU A 279 3.70 -22.31 -15.82
N ASP A 280 4.61 -22.56 -16.77
CA ASP A 280 4.31 -23.30 -17.99
C ASP A 280 3.84 -24.74 -17.67
N ARG A 281 4.44 -25.39 -16.66
CA ARG A 281 4.00 -26.71 -16.17
C ARG A 281 2.62 -26.69 -15.54
N ARG A 282 2.32 -25.73 -14.65
CA ARG A 282 0.98 -25.57 -14.04
C ARG A 282 -0.07 -25.33 -15.12
N ARG A 283 0.17 -24.38 -16.02
CA ARG A 283 -0.71 -24.08 -17.16
C ARG A 283 -0.96 -25.29 -18.06
N THR A 284 0.05 -26.11 -18.30
CA THR A 284 -0.09 -27.34 -19.09
C THR A 284 -1.02 -28.34 -18.39
N ALA A 285 -0.84 -28.54 -17.07
CA ALA A 285 -1.73 -29.40 -16.28
C ALA A 285 -3.17 -28.85 -16.17
N GLU A 286 -3.33 -27.55 -15.95
CA GLU A 286 -4.64 -26.87 -15.92
C GLU A 286 -5.40 -27.04 -17.24
N LEU A 287 -4.73 -26.88 -18.38
CA LEU A 287 -5.35 -27.05 -19.71
C LEU A 287 -5.62 -28.52 -20.04
N LYS A 288 -4.78 -29.46 -19.59
CA LYS A 288 -5.04 -30.91 -19.68
C LYS A 288 -6.31 -31.27 -18.90
N ASN A 289 -6.40 -30.85 -17.63
CA ASN A 289 -7.58 -31.07 -16.80
C ASN A 289 -8.83 -30.41 -17.38
N SER A 290 -8.72 -29.17 -17.89
CA SER A 290 -9.84 -28.46 -18.52
C SER A 290 -10.35 -29.17 -19.79
N LEU A 291 -9.46 -29.79 -20.55
CA LEU A 291 -9.82 -30.59 -21.73
C LEU A 291 -10.54 -31.89 -21.31
N GLU A 292 -9.99 -32.59 -20.32
CA GLU A 292 -10.56 -33.82 -19.78
C GLU A 292 -11.96 -33.59 -19.17
N GLU A 293 -12.12 -32.56 -18.33
CA GLU A 293 -13.39 -32.12 -17.76
C GLU A 293 -14.41 -31.74 -18.85
N TYR A 294 -13.98 -31.01 -19.88
CA TYR A 294 -14.86 -30.65 -21.00
C TYR A 294 -15.33 -31.90 -21.77
N ILE A 295 -14.45 -32.87 -22.03
CA ILE A 295 -14.83 -34.12 -22.71
C ILE A 295 -15.86 -34.91 -21.90
N TYR A 296 -15.60 -35.11 -20.59
CA TYR A 296 -16.51 -35.87 -19.73
C TYR A 296 -17.87 -35.18 -19.57
N SER A 297 -17.88 -33.91 -19.18
CA SER A 297 -19.13 -33.14 -18.99
C SER A 297 -19.91 -32.91 -20.29
N THR A 298 -19.24 -32.93 -21.45
CA THR A 298 -19.90 -32.87 -22.75
C THR A 298 -20.55 -34.20 -23.09
N ARG A 299 -19.88 -35.35 -22.90
CA ARG A 299 -20.51 -36.67 -23.12
C ARG A 299 -21.74 -36.88 -22.23
N GLU A 300 -21.63 -36.61 -20.93
CA GLU A 300 -22.75 -36.71 -19.98
C GLU A 300 -23.97 -35.90 -20.47
N LYS A 301 -23.77 -34.64 -20.87
CA LYS A 301 -24.86 -33.81 -21.41
C LYS A 301 -25.45 -34.35 -22.73
N LEU A 302 -24.63 -34.94 -23.60
CA LEU A 302 -25.08 -35.50 -24.89
C LEU A 302 -25.89 -36.79 -24.71
N ASP A 303 -25.53 -37.61 -23.71
CA ASP A 303 -26.20 -38.88 -23.42
C ASP A 303 -27.49 -38.68 -22.59
N ASP A 304 -27.48 -37.81 -21.58
CA ASP A 304 -28.63 -37.60 -20.68
C ASP A 304 -29.72 -36.67 -21.26
N ASN A 305 -29.35 -35.73 -22.15
CA ASN A 305 -30.28 -34.69 -22.58
C ASN A 305 -30.91 -34.95 -23.96
N GLU A 306 -32.00 -35.70 -23.95
CA GLU A 306 -32.88 -35.96 -25.11
C GLU A 306 -33.37 -34.68 -25.84
N GLU A 307 -33.34 -33.50 -25.22
CA GLU A 307 -33.71 -32.24 -25.91
C GLU A 307 -32.67 -31.79 -26.92
N ILE A 308 -31.42 -32.25 -26.83
CA ILE A 308 -30.36 -31.94 -27.79
C ILE A 308 -30.72 -32.45 -29.20
N LYS A 309 -31.46 -33.57 -29.30
CA LYS A 309 -31.98 -34.11 -30.57
C LYS A 309 -33.01 -33.19 -31.25
N LYS A 310 -33.54 -32.17 -30.55
CA LYS A 310 -34.45 -31.15 -31.10
C LYS A 310 -33.73 -29.97 -31.74
N ILE A 311 -32.47 -29.73 -31.37
CA ILE A 311 -31.67 -28.54 -31.73
C ILE A 311 -30.42 -28.84 -32.55
N SER A 312 -30.03 -30.10 -32.70
CA SER A 312 -28.88 -30.52 -33.50
C SER A 312 -29.26 -31.66 -34.44
N SER A 313 -28.61 -31.71 -35.60
CA SER A 313 -28.82 -32.80 -36.54
C SER A 313 -28.11 -34.08 -36.04
N GLU A 314 -28.61 -35.24 -36.43
CA GLU A 314 -27.98 -36.51 -36.04
C GLU A 314 -26.55 -36.64 -36.59
N GLU A 315 -26.26 -36.01 -37.74
CA GLU A 315 -24.92 -35.93 -38.33
C GLU A 315 -23.98 -35.00 -37.54
N GLU A 316 -24.47 -33.85 -37.08
CA GLU A 316 -23.74 -32.91 -36.20
C GLU A 316 -23.37 -33.60 -34.87
N LEU A 317 -24.32 -34.30 -34.25
CA LEU A 317 -24.08 -35.00 -32.99
C LEU A 317 -23.13 -36.20 -33.15
N ARG A 318 -23.30 -37.03 -34.18
CA ARG A 318 -22.40 -38.17 -34.43
C ARG A 318 -20.96 -37.71 -34.68
N SER A 319 -20.77 -36.69 -35.52
CA SER A 319 -19.43 -36.16 -35.80
C SER A 319 -18.78 -35.50 -34.57
N PHE A 320 -19.58 -34.86 -33.69
CA PHE A 320 -19.05 -34.32 -32.43
C PHE A 320 -18.66 -35.42 -31.43
N VAL A 321 -19.46 -36.48 -31.29
CA VAL A 321 -19.14 -37.65 -30.44
C VAL A 321 -17.89 -38.39 -30.94
N GLU A 322 -17.74 -38.52 -32.26
CA GLU A 322 -16.52 -39.05 -32.88
C GLU A 322 -15.31 -38.16 -32.55
N LYS A 323 -15.43 -36.83 -32.69
CA LYS A 323 -14.35 -35.88 -32.35
C LYS A 323 -13.98 -35.89 -30.86
N LEU A 324 -14.96 -35.97 -29.96
CA LEU A 324 -14.72 -36.11 -28.52
C LEU A 324 -13.95 -37.39 -28.20
N SER A 325 -14.26 -38.49 -28.90
CA SER A 325 -13.58 -39.76 -28.73
C SER A 325 -12.15 -39.73 -29.28
N GLU A 326 -11.95 -39.16 -30.47
CA GLU A 326 -10.61 -38.94 -31.07
C GLU A 326 -9.69 -38.12 -30.14
N VAL A 327 -10.21 -37.02 -29.56
CA VAL A 327 -9.43 -36.17 -28.66
C VAL A 327 -9.20 -36.83 -27.30
N GLN A 328 -10.13 -37.67 -26.82
CA GLN A 328 -9.93 -38.50 -25.62
C GLN A 328 -8.87 -39.59 -25.83
N ASP A 329 -8.91 -40.30 -26.94
CA ASP A 329 -7.93 -41.34 -27.27
C ASP A 329 -6.53 -40.70 -27.45
N TRP A 330 -6.47 -39.52 -28.07
CA TRP A 330 -5.23 -38.72 -28.13
C TRP A 330 -4.72 -38.35 -26.73
N LEU A 331 -5.58 -37.91 -25.82
CA LEU A 331 -5.21 -37.49 -24.45
C LEU A 331 -4.49 -38.59 -23.65
N TYR A 332 -4.84 -39.86 -23.88
CA TYR A 332 -4.22 -41.04 -23.25
C TYR A 332 -3.14 -41.73 -24.11
N THR A 333 -2.80 -41.18 -25.27
CA THR A 333 -1.73 -41.68 -26.15
C THR A 333 -0.68 -40.61 -26.41
N ASP A 334 -0.73 -39.93 -27.56
CA ASP A 334 0.26 -38.90 -27.94
C ASP A 334 0.15 -37.62 -27.08
N GLY A 335 -0.94 -37.47 -26.33
CA GLY A 335 -1.26 -36.31 -25.49
C GLY A 335 -0.67 -36.33 -24.08
N GLU A 336 0.11 -37.34 -23.67
CA GLU A 336 0.64 -37.39 -22.30
C GLU A 336 1.62 -36.24 -22.02
N ASP A 337 2.58 -36.04 -22.93
CA ASP A 337 3.67 -35.03 -22.87
C ASP A 337 3.39 -33.78 -23.74
N ALA A 338 2.15 -33.58 -24.20
CA ALA A 338 1.80 -32.48 -25.09
C ALA A 338 1.92 -31.09 -24.44
N SER A 339 2.10 -30.06 -25.27
CA SER A 339 2.24 -28.69 -24.79
C SER A 339 0.91 -28.05 -24.37
N ALA A 340 0.97 -27.04 -23.50
CA ALA A 340 -0.18 -26.20 -23.15
C ALA A 340 -0.96 -25.67 -24.37
N ASN A 341 -0.28 -25.35 -25.48
CA ASN A 341 -0.95 -24.86 -26.68
C ASN A 341 -1.74 -25.98 -27.39
N GLU A 342 -1.20 -27.20 -27.45
CA GLU A 342 -1.87 -28.35 -28.10
C GLU A 342 -3.11 -28.82 -27.34
N PHE A 343 -3.10 -28.77 -26.00
CA PHE A 343 -4.30 -28.95 -25.19
C PHE A 343 -5.33 -27.86 -25.43
N LYS A 344 -4.88 -26.59 -25.48
CA LYS A 344 -5.76 -25.45 -25.75
C LYS A 344 -6.40 -25.54 -27.13
N GLU A 345 -5.64 -25.78 -28.19
CA GLU A 345 -6.15 -25.87 -29.56
C GLU A 345 -7.21 -26.98 -29.70
N ARG A 346 -7.00 -28.12 -29.03
CA ARG A 346 -7.99 -29.20 -28.99
C ARG A 346 -9.25 -28.80 -28.21
N LEU A 347 -9.10 -28.18 -27.04
CA LEU A 347 -10.22 -27.66 -26.25
C LEU A 347 -11.03 -26.63 -27.03
N ASP A 348 -10.37 -25.67 -27.67
CA ASP A 348 -11.00 -24.65 -28.50
C ASP A 348 -11.70 -25.28 -29.72
N SER A 349 -11.13 -26.34 -30.32
CA SER A 349 -11.78 -27.08 -31.42
C SER A 349 -13.04 -27.83 -31.01
N LEU A 350 -13.08 -28.38 -29.79
CA LEU A 350 -14.28 -29.05 -29.24
C LEU A 350 -15.34 -28.02 -28.81
N LYS A 351 -14.93 -26.87 -28.28
CA LYS A 351 -15.81 -25.74 -27.94
C LYS A 351 -16.45 -25.10 -29.15
N ALA A 352 -15.71 -24.95 -30.25
CA ALA A 352 -16.24 -24.43 -31.51
C ALA A 352 -17.45 -25.22 -32.04
N ILE A 353 -17.57 -26.51 -31.67
CA ILE A 353 -18.71 -27.38 -32.01
C ILE A 353 -19.74 -27.42 -30.88
N GLY A 354 -19.31 -27.64 -29.63
CA GLY A 354 -20.19 -27.83 -28.48
C GLY A 354 -20.86 -26.56 -27.96
N ASP A 355 -20.15 -25.42 -27.92
CA ASP A 355 -20.71 -24.17 -27.37
C ASP A 355 -21.96 -23.70 -28.15
N PRO A 356 -22.01 -23.74 -29.51
CA PRO A 356 -23.24 -23.48 -30.26
C PRO A 356 -24.39 -24.46 -29.99
N ILE A 357 -24.11 -25.72 -29.64
CA ILE A 357 -25.13 -26.72 -29.29
C ILE A 357 -25.68 -26.40 -27.89
N PHE A 358 -24.80 -26.20 -26.90
CA PHE A 358 -25.21 -25.87 -25.54
C PHE A 358 -25.87 -24.49 -25.42
N PHE A 359 -25.49 -23.53 -26.27
CA PHE A 359 -26.18 -22.25 -26.40
C PHE A 359 -27.60 -22.42 -26.93
N ARG A 360 -27.80 -23.17 -28.03
CA ARG A 360 -29.14 -23.52 -28.55
C ARG A 360 -29.98 -24.23 -27.46
N LEU A 361 -29.37 -25.08 -26.64
CA LEU A 361 -30.02 -25.83 -25.57
C LEU A 361 -30.50 -24.92 -24.44
N SER A 362 -29.65 -24.04 -23.90
CA SER A 362 -30.05 -23.09 -22.85
C SER A 362 -31.15 -22.14 -23.34
N GLU A 363 -31.06 -21.73 -24.61
CA GLU A 363 -32.04 -20.90 -25.30
C GLU A 363 -33.40 -21.58 -25.54
N LEU A 364 -33.51 -22.92 -25.50
CA LEU A 364 -34.82 -23.60 -25.53
C LEU A 364 -35.67 -23.25 -24.30
N THR A 365 -35.04 -23.16 -23.12
CA THR A 365 -35.74 -22.89 -21.85
C THR A 365 -35.72 -21.42 -21.49
N ALA A 366 -34.60 -20.72 -21.72
CA ALA A 366 -34.42 -19.33 -21.31
C ALA A 366 -35.28 -18.37 -22.13
N ARG A 367 -35.42 -18.58 -23.45
CA ARG A 367 -36.16 -17.67 -24.33
C ARG A 367 -37.68 -17.67 -24.10
N PRO A 368 -38.38 -18.82 -23.93
CA PRO A 368 -39.79 -18.81 -23.53
C PRO A 368 -40.02 -18.11 -22.17
N ALA A 369 -39.12 -18.30 -21.20
CA ALA A 369 -39.19 -17.61 -19.91
C ALA A 369 -38.99 -16.09 -20.06
N ALA A 370 -38.04 -15.65 -20.90
CA ALA A 370 -37.82 -14.24 -21.20
C ALA A 370 -39.04 -13.60 -21.91
N TYR A 371 -39.65 -14.30 -22.88
CA TYR A 371 -40.90 -13.85 -23.51
C TYR A 371 -42.03 -13.67 -22.50
N GLU A 372 -42.22 -14.64 -21.59
CA GLU A 372 -43.28 -14.55 -20.58
C GLU A 372 -43.01 -13.42 -19.59
N SER A 373 -41.77 -13.28 -19.10
CA SER A 373 -41.37 -12.16 -18.25
C SER A 373 -41.58 -10.81 -18.93
N ALA A 374 -41.25 -10.67 -20.21
CA ALA A 374 -41.47 -9.45 -20.99
C ALA A 374 -42.97 -9.13 -21.15
N ARG A 375 -43.82 -10.14 -21.36
CA ARG A 375 -45.29 -9.99 -21.47
C ARG A 375 -45.91 -9.60 -20.13
N VAL A 376 -45.50 -10.21 -19.03
CA VAL A 376 -45.92 -9.84 -17.67
C VAL A 376 -45.53 -8.39 -17.38
N TYR A 377 -44.28 -8.01 -17.67
CA TYR A 377 -43.82 -6.65 -17.47
C TYR A 377 -44.59 -5.63 -18.31
N LEU A 378 -44.83 -5.91 -19.60
CA LEU A 378 -45.70 -5.09 -20.46
C LEU A 378 -47.12 -4.89 -19.87
N GLY A 379 -47.69 -5.92 -19.24
CA GLY A 379 -48.96 -5.82 -18.52
C GLY A 379 -48.88 -4.99 -17.22
N ASP A 380 -47.74 -5.03 -16.52
CA ASP A 380 -47.50 -4.24 -15.31
C ASP A 380 -47.26 -2.75 -15.60
N ILE A 381 -46.73 -2.39 -16.78
CA ILE A 381 -46.57 -0.98 -17.20
C ILE A 381 -47.92 -0.24 -17.15
N GLN A 382 -49.01 -0.87 -17.60
CA GLN A 382 -50.35 -0.25 -17.50
C GLN A 382 -50.73 0.02 -16.04
N LYS A 383 -50.49 -0.93 -15.13
CA LYS A 383 -50.76 -0.76 -13.69
C LYS A 383 -49.91 0.35 -13.07
N ILE A 384 -48.66 0.50 -13.51
CA ILE A 384 -47.74 1.56 -13.07
C ILE A 384 -48.27 2.94 -13.53
N VAL A 385 -48.71 3.06 -14.79
CA VAL A 385 -49.30 4.28 -15.34
C VAL A 385 -50.61 4.64 -14.62
N ASP A 386 -51.54 3.69 -14.48
CA ASP A 386 -52.80 3.88 -13.74
C ASP A 386 -52.57 4.34 -12.28
N ASN A 387 -51.48 3.87 -11.66
CA ASN A 387 -51.06 4.26 -10.32
C ASN A 387 -50.43 5.66 -10.29
N TRP A 388 -49.67 6.04 -11.31
CA TRP A 388 -49.12 7.39 -11.45
C TRP A 388 -50.22 8.44 -11.67
N GLU A 389 -51.27 8.15 -12.44
CA GLU A 389 -52.39 9.09 -12.61
C GLU A 389 -53.09 9.39 -11.27
N LYS A 390 -53.22 8.38 -10.40
CA LYS A 390 -53.87 8.51 -9.09
C LYS A 390 -52.97 9.17 -8.04
N ASN A 391 -51.69 8.77 -7.97
CA ASN A 391 -50.80 9.11 -6.86
C ASN A 391 -49.68 10.10 -7.21
N LYS A 392 -49.42 10.36 -8.50
CA LYS A 392 -48.35 11.25 -9.00
C LYS A 392 -48.79 12.21 -10.13
N PRO A 393 -49.84 13.03 -9.95
CA PRO A 393 -50.38 13.91 -11.00
C PRO A 393 -49.46 15.05 -11.45
N TRP A 394 -48.27 15.21 -10.85
CA TRP A 394 -47.26 16.20 -11.25
C TRP A 394 -46.29 15.68 -12.32
N LEU A 395 -46.35 14.39 -12.68
CA LEU A 395 -45.48 13.83 -13.70
C LEU A 395 -45.81 14.43 -15.08
N PRO A 396 -44.81 14.77 -15.92
CA PRO A 396 -45.08 15.31 -17.24
C PRO A 396 -45.81 14.28 -18.11
N LYS A 397 -47.04 14.58 -18.54
CA LYS A 397 -47.85 13.67 -19.37
C LYS A 397 -47.09 13.17 -20.61
N SER A 398 -46.35 14.05 -21.29
CA SER A 398 -45.54 13.67 -22.45
C SER A 398 -44.48 12.59 -22.16
N ARG A 399 -43.99 12.46 -20.92
CA ARG A 399 -43.06 11.39 -20.51
C ARG A 399 -43.79 10.07 -20.23
N VAL A 400 -45.04 10.14 -19.78
CA VAL A 400 -45.92 8.97 -19.61
C VAL A 400 -46.36 8.46 -20.98
N ASP A 401 -46.74 9.35 -21.88
CA ASP A 401 -47.08 9.06 -23.28
C ASP A 401 -45.88 8.46 -24.05
N GLU A 402 -44.65 8.96 -23.80
CA GLU A 402 -43.39 8.41 -24.33
C GLU A 402 -43.16 6.96 -23.86
N ILE A 403 -43.39 6.67 -22.57
CA ILE A 403 -43.29 5.31 -22.01
C ILE A 403 -44.30 4.36 -22.64
N LEU A 404 -45.57 4.78 -22.80
CA LEU A 404 -46.60 3.97 -23.46
C LEU A 404 -46.24 3.71 -24.93
N SER A 405 -45.77 4.74 -25.65
CA SER A 405 -45.31 4.60 -27.03
C SER A 405 -44.12 3.65 -27.16
N ASP A 406 -43.16 3.68 -26.23
CA ASP A 406 -42.02 2.76 -26.22
C ASP A 406 -42.42 1.34 -25.80
N ALA A 407 -43.40 1.17 -24.91
CA ALA A 407 -43.98 -0.12 -24.57
C ALA A 407 -44.70 -0.77 -25.78
N ASP A 408 -45.47 0.00 -26.55
CA ASP A 408 -46.10 -0.48 -27.79
C ASP A 408 -45.08 -0.83 -28.87
N LYS A 409 -44.01 -0.03 -29.04
CA LYS A 409 -42.89 -0.36 -29.93
C LYS A 409 -42.21 -1.67 -29.52
N PHE A 410 -41.93 -1.83 -28.22
CA PHE A 410 -41.31 -3.05 -27.69
C PHE A 410 -42.21 -4.27 -27.87
N LYS A 411 -43.52 -4.13 -27.63
CA LYS A 411 -44.51 -5.18 -27.86
C LYS A 411 -44.57 -5.63 -29.33
N ASN A 412 -44.60 -4.68 -30.27
CA ASN A 412 -44.58 -5.00 -31.71
C ASN A 412 -43.27 -5.69 -32.11
N TRP A 413 -42.12 -5.15 -31.67
CA TRP A 413 -40.81 -5.76 -31.89
C TRP A 413 -40.73 -7.20 -31.33
N LEU A 414 -41.29 -7.44 -30.14
CA LEU A 414 -41.32 -8.76 -29.51
C LEU A 414 -42.15 -9.74 -30.35
N GLN A 415 -43.28 -9.30 -30.91
CA GLN A 415 -44.13 -10.10 -31.80
C GLN A 415 -43.45 -10.40 -33.14
N ASP A 416 -42.81 -9.39 -33.77
CA ASP A 416 -42.07 -9.54 -35.03
C ASP A 416 -40.91 -10.53 -34.86
N LYS A 417 -40.16 -10.42 -33.76
CA LYS A 417 -39.05 -11.33 -33.41
C LYS A 417 -39.54 -12.73 -33.06
N GLU A 418 -40.67 -12.87 -32.37
CA GLU A 418 -41.31 -14.17 -32.10
C GLU A 418 -41.79 -14.86 -33.40
N ALA A 419 -42.25 -14.09 -34.39
CA ALA A 419 -42.60 -14.62 -35.71
C ALA A 419 -41.36 -15.10 -36.46
N LEU A 420 -40.31 -14.28 -36.56
CA LEU A 420 -39.03 -14.66 -37.17
C LEU A 420 -38.41 -15.91 -36.52
N GLN A 421 -38.50 -16.03 -35.19
CA GLN A 421 -38.01 -17.20 -34.46
C GLN A 421 -38.81 -18.48 -34.75
N LYS A 422 -40.10 -18.38 -35.11
CA LYS A 422 -40.92 -19.54 -35.53
C LYS A 422 -40.61 -20.01 -36.95
N GLU A 423 -40.10 -19.13 -37.81
CA GLU A 423 -39.63 -19.47 -39.15
C GLU A 423 -38.18 -19.98 -39.16
N THR A 424 -37.40 -19.67 -38.11
CA THR A 424 -36.00 -20.08 -37.99
C THR A 424 -35.87 -21.54 -37.57
N SER A 425 -34.95 -22.28 -38.21
CA SER A 425 -34.65 -23.67 -37.86
C SER A 425 -34.05 -23.78 -36.46
N HIS A 426 -34.48 -24.78 -35.68
CA HIS A 426 -33.89 -25.12 -34.38
C HIS A 426 -32.42 -25.58 -34.48
N PHE A 427 -31.97 -25.95 -35.67
CA PHE A 427 -30.59 -26.37 -35.98
C PHE A 427 -29.61 -25.20 -36.25
N ILE A 428 -30.06 -23.96 -36.07
CA ILE A 428 -29.25 -22.75 -36.27
C ILE A 428 -29.40 -21.88 -35.02
N ASN A 429 -28.43 -21.01 -34.75
CA ASN A 429 -28.53 -20.01 -33.69
C ASN A 429 -29.85 -19.23 -33.81
N PRO A 430 -30.53 -18.94 -32.69
CA PRO A 430 -31.83 -18.29 -32.70
C PRO A 430 -31.76 -16.86 -33.26
N ALA A 431 -32.86 -16.40 -33.86
CA ALA A 431 -33.02 -15.06 -34.45
C ALA A 431 -33.17 -13.94 -33.40
N ILE A 432 -33.30 -14.33 -32.14
CA ILE A 432 -33.34 -13.48 -30.94
C ILE A 432 -32.94 -14.33 -29.74
N THR A 433 -32.07 -13.79 -28.88
CA THR A 433 -31.63 -14.44 -27.65
C THR A 433 -32.50 -14.03 -26.46
N SER A 434 -32.47 -14.80 -25.37
CA SER A 434 -33.06 -14.39 -24.10
C SER A 434 -32.42 -13.10 -23.54
N GLU A 435 -31.11 -12.94 -23.71
CA GLU A 435 -30.35 -11.74 -23.33
C GLU A 435 -30.85 -10.47 -24.05
N GLU A 436 -31.03 -10.50 -25.38
CA GLU A 436 -31.60 -9.39 -26.15
C GLU A 436 -33.00 -8.95 -25.64
N ILE A 437 -33.81 -9.90 -25.16
CA ILE A 437 -35.12 -9.62 -24.58
C ILE A 437 -34.96 -8.93 -23.22
N TYR A 438 -34.09 -9.44 -22.35
CA TYR A 438 -33.84 -8.85 -21.03
C TYR A 438 -33.24 -7.44 -21.11
N ASP A 439 -32.31 -7.19 -22.02
CA ASP A 439 -31.74 -5.85 -22.26
C ASP A 439 -32.83 -4.84 -22.64
N LYS A 440 -33.73 -5.21 -23.55
CA LYS A 440 -34.85 -4.37 -23.98
C LYS A 440 -35.88 -4.13 -22.86
N VAL A 441 -36.09 -5.11 -21.99
CA VAL A 441 -36.89 -4.92 -20.76
C VAL A 441 -36.18 -3.95 -19.79
N SER A 442 -34.86 -4.07 -19.62
CA SER A 442 -34.07 -3.19 -18.75
C SER A 442 -34.08 -1.73 -19.23
N GLU A 443 -33.87 -1.48 -20.54
CA GLU A 443 -33.99 -0.14 -21.13
C GLU A 443 -35.33 0.54 -20.81
N LEU A 444 -36.42 -0.24 -20.76
CA LEU A 444 -37.76 0.24 -20.46
C LEU A 444 -37.97 0.42 -18.94
N GLN A 445 -37.39 -0.45 -18.10
CA GLN A 445 -37.34 -0.30 -16.64
C GLN A 445 -36.58 0.96 -16.21
N ASP A 446 -35.45 1.27 -16.85
CA ASP A 446 -34.66 2.46 -16.57
C ASP A 446 -35.42 3.75 -16.89
N LYS A 447 -36.09 3.81 -18.04
CA LYS A 447 -36.99 4.93 -18.40
C LYS A 447 -38.12 5.11 -17.38
N ILE A 448 -38.78 4.03 -17.00
CA ILE A 448 -39.87 4.05 -16.02
C ILE A 448 -39.36 4.46 -14.64
N SER A 449 -38.21 3.97 -14.19
CA SER A 449 -37.63 4.33 -12.90
C SER A 449 -37.19 5.80 -12.85
N SER A 450 -36.66 6.33 -13.96
CA SER A 450 -36.31 7.74 -14.13
C SER A 450 -37.53 8.66 -13.99
N VAL A 451 -38.64 8.34 -14.68
CA VAL A 451 -39.90 9.08 -14.51
C VAL A 451 -40.48 8.93 -13.10
N ASN A 452 -40.41 7.73 -12.51
CA ASN A 452 -40.89 7.47 -11.15
C ASN A 452 -40.15 8.30 -10.08
N ARG A 453 -38.87 8.63 -10.32
CA ARG A 453 -37.98 9.42 -9.45
C ARG A 453 -38.23 10.93 -9.50
N ILE A 454 -39.02 11.45 -10.45
CA ILE A 454 -39.30 12.89 -10.56
C ILE A 454 -40.00 13.39 -9.27
N PRO A 455 -39.35 14.26 -8.46
CA PRO A 455 -39.90 14.69 -7.19
C PRO A 455 -41.10 15.62 -7.39
N LYS A 456 -42.00 15.65 -6.41
CA LYS A 456 -43.13 16.58 -6.40
C LYS A 456 -42.60 18.03 -6.41
N PRO A 457 -43.06 18.91 -7.31
CA PRO A 457 -42.58 20.29 -7.36
C PRO A 457 -42.87 20.98 -6.03
N LYS A 458 -41.83 21.60 -5.44
CA LYS A 458 -41.97 22.37 -4.21
C LYS A 458 -42.91 23.55 -4.44
N PRO A 459 -43.84 23.86 -3.51
CA PRO A 459 -44.75 24.99 -3.67
C PRO A 459 -43.97 26.30 -3.80
N LYS A 460 -44.47 27.19 -4.68
CA LYS A 460 -43.88 28.50 -4.93
C LYS A 460 -44.06 29.36 -3.66
N VAL A 461 -42.96 29.68 -2.99
CA VAL A 461 -42.96 30.73 -1.95
C VAL A 461 -42.97 32.07 -2.67
N GLU A 462 -44.07 32.82 -2.56
CA GLU A 462 -44.11 34.22 -2.97
C GLU A 462 -43.21 35.03 -2.03
N LYS A 463 -42.28 35.80 -2.61
CA LYS A 463 -41.55 36.82 -1.84
C LYS A 463 -42.47 38.01 -1.62
N ALA A 464 -42.64 38.41 -0.36
CA ALA A 464 -43.31 39.66 -0.03
C ALA A 464 -42.55 40.88 -0.63
N PRO A 465 -43.23 42.01 -0.91
CA PRO A 465 -42.62 43.16 -1.58
C PRO A 465 -41.57 43.86 -0.69
N LYS A 466 -40.60 44.52 -1.33
CA LYS A 466 -39.69 45.46 -0.67
C LYS A 466 -40.34 46.84 -0.50
N GLU A 467 -40.06 47.50 0.61
CA GLU A 467 -40.14 48.96 0.71
C GLU A 467 -39.04 49.62 -0.14
N GLU A 468 -39.31 50.83 -0.64
CA GLU A 468 -38.37 51.64 -1.42
C GLU A 468 -37.61 52.62 -0.53
N GLU A 469 -36.30 52.82 -0.77
CA GLU A 469 -35.73 54.17 -0.72
C GLU A 469 -34.49 54.34 -1.63
N SER A 470 -34.56 55.38 -2.49
CA SER A 470 -33.50 56.15 -3.17
C SER A 470 -32.31 55.49 -3.93
N VAL A 471 -32.29 55.72 -5.27
CA VAL A 471 -31.29 56.55 -6.04
C VAL A 471 -29.77 56.35 -5.72
N SER A 472 -28.82 56.10 -6.63
CA SER A 472 -28.68 56.41 -8.08
C SER A 472 -27.56 55.62 -8.84
N LYS A 473 -27.79 55.44 -10.15
CA LYS A 473 -26.86 55.45 -11.33
C LYS A 473 -25.65 54.50 -11.52
N GLU A 474 -25.76 53.79 -12.66
CA GLU A 474 -24.78 53.61 -13.76
C GLU A 474 -23.67 52.51 -13.75
N ASN A 475 -23.92 51.54 -14.65
CA ASN A 475 -23.02 50.88 -15.63
C ASN A 475 -22.07 49.70 -15.26
N SER A 476 -22.47 48.54 -15.82
CA SER A 476 -21.69 47.72 -16.79
C SER A 476 -21.09 46.37 -16.36
N THR A 477 -21.51 45.35 -17.14
CA THR A 477 -20.77 44.15 -17.61
C THR A 477 -20.37 42.98 -16.68
N ASN A 478 -20.86 41.81 -17.08
CA ASN A 478 -20.22 40.48 -17.15
C ASN A 478 -19.83 39.68 -15.89
N ALA A 479 -20.63 38.63 -15.67
CA ALA A 479 -20.24 37.22 -15.83
C ALA A 479 -19.57 36.42 -14.69
N SER A 480 -19.99 35.15 -14.64
CA SER A 480 -19.25 33.96 -14.16
C SER A 480 -19.14 33.68 -12.65
N ASN A 481 -20.11 32.87 -12.21
CA ASN A 481 -19.94 31.61 -11.47
C ASN A 481 -19.36 31.57 -10.04
N SER A 482 -20.09 30.87 -9.19
CA SER A 482 -19.81 30.61 -7.77
C SER A 482 -18.84 29.45 -7.55
N ASN A 483 -18.17 29.47 -6.39
CA ASN A 483 -17.31 28.41 -5.90
C ASN A 483 -17.91 27.75 -4.63
N SER A 484 -17.47 26.52 -4.35
CA SER A 484 -17.28 25.90 -3.02
C SER A 484 -18.43 25.81 -1.99
N ASP A 485 -18.78 24.54 -1.71
CA ASP A 485 -18.65 23.87 -0.40
C ASP A 485 -19.73 23.90 0.71
N GLU A 486 -19.82 22.68 1.27
CA GLU A 486 -20.25 22.14 2.56
C GLU A 486 -20.15 23.11 3.79
N ASN A 487 -20.74 22.85 4.97
CA ASN A 487 -20.94 21.55 5.63
C ASN A 487 -21.88 21.61 6.87
N SER A 488 -22.48 20.46 7.23
CA SER A 488 -22.91 20.07 8.60
C SER A 488 -24.08 20.84 9.26
N THR A 489 -24.73 20.40 10.36
CA THR A 489 -24.57 19.23 11.28
C THR A 489 -25.92 18.92 11.98
N GLN A 490 -26.16 17.65 12.40
CA GLN A 490 -26.87 17.17 13.64
C GLN A 490 -28.24 17.76 14.11
N ASN A 491 -29.15 17.10 14.87
CA ASN A 491 -29.21 15.78 15.53
C ASN A 491 -30.68 15.33 15.83
N ASP A 492 -30.82 14.23 16.59
CA ASP A 492 -31.94 13.79 17.47
C ASP A 492 -33.12 12.90 16.97
N GLN A 493 -33.06 11.62 17.37
CA GLN A 493 -33.92 10.93 18.38
C GLN A 493 -35.48 11.09 18.31
N SER A 494 -36.33 10.07 18.54
CA SER A 494 -36.21 8.77 19.25
C SER A 494 -37.24 7.71 18.78
N THR A 495 -37.02 6.43 19.15
CA THR A 495 -37.96 5.31 19.53
C THR A 495 -39.35 5.14 18.85
N GLU A 496 -39.99 3.96 18.75
CA GLU A 496 -40.01 2.65 19.45
C GLU A 496 -40.58 1.59 18.44
N GLU A 497 -40.55 0.25 18.57
CA GLU A 497 -40.09 -0.70 19.59
C GLU A 497 -39.62 -2.04 18.92
N SER A 498 -40.19 -3.22 19.25
CA SER A 498 -40.04 -4.55 18.61
C SER A 498 -41.25 -5.44 18.98
N PRO A 499 -41.36 -6.70 18.52
CA PRO A 499 -40.92 -7.78 19.42
C PRO A 499 -40.21 -8.96 18.74
N SER A 500 -39.45 -9.70 19.55
CA SER A 500 -38.69 -10.91 19.19
C SER A 500 -39.15 -12.13 20.01
N SER A 501 -38.82 -13.35 19.56
CA SER A 501 -38.57 -14.59 20.35
C SER A 501 -38.86 -15.86 19.51
N PRO A 502 -38.38 -17.07 19.91
CA PRO A 502 -37.23 -17.39 20.75
C PRO A 502 -36.24 -18.41 20.11
N SER A 503 -35.17 -18.69 20.86
CA SER A 503 -34.09 -19.66 20.61
C SER A 503 -34.49 -21.14 20.66
N THR A 504 -33.61 -22.00 20.14
CA THR A 504 -33.28 -23.28 20.81
C THR A 504 -31.85 -23.73 20.49
N ASP A 505 -31.09 -24.10 21.52
CA ASP A 505 -29.82 -24.82 21.40
C ASP A 505 -30.06 -26.30 21.05
N VAL A 506 -29.09 -26.93 20.37
CA VAL A 506 -28.87 -28.39 20.44
C VAL A 506 -27.35 -28.64 20.54
N GLU A 507 -27.00 -29.55 21.44
CA GLU A 507 -25.64 -29.92 21.85
C GLU A 507 -25.34 -31.38 21.40
N ALA A 508 -24.05 -31.76 21.30
CA ALA A 508 -23.55 -33.13 21.02
C ALA A 508 -23.76 -33.67 19.57
N GLU A 509 -22.98 -34.61 19.01
CA GLU A 509 -21.88 -35.45 19.54
C GLU A 509 -20.98 -36.04 18.39
N LEU A 510 -19.69 -36.27 18.70
CA LEU A 510 -18.73 -37.31 18.24
C LEU A 510 -18.70 -37.99 16.83
N HIS A 511 -17.44 -38.22 16.41
CA HIS A 511 -16.82 -39.41 15.76
C HIS A 511 -16.56 -39.55 14.23
N ASP A 512 -15.27 -39.84 13.98
CA ASP A 512 -14.58 -40.75 13.03
C ASP A 512 -14.55 -40.64 11.49
N GLU A 513 -13.29 -40.70 11.02
CA GLU A 513 -12.70 -41.45 9.89
C GLU A 513 -13.46 -41.58 8.56
N LEU A 514 -12.92 -40.94 7.51
CA LEU A 514 -12.08 -41.63 6.51
C LEU A 514 -11.27 -40.65 5.64
#